data_AF-A0AA88YK49-F1
#
_entry.id   AF-A0AA88YK49-F1
#
_cell.length_a   1.000
_cell.length_b   1.000
_cell.length_c   1.000
_cell.angle_alpha   90.00
_cell.angle_beta   90.00
_cell.angle_gamma   90.00
#
_symmetry.space_group_name_H-M   'P 1'
#
loop_
_entity.id
_entity.type
_entity.pdbx_description
1 polymer ?
#
loop_
_entity_poly.entity_id
_entity_poly.type
_entity_poly.pdbx_seq_one_letter_code
_entity_poly.pdbx_strand_id
1 'polypeptide(L)'
;MLVAGKHVLCEKPLCVNTEQVKEVFRVAKENNRFFMEAVWSRAFPIYKNIRDEIRSGNIGDVLLVTAAFCFPSCEHPIWKDYNGFGTLPLIGIYTVQFANWIFENTKPSSVTAVGTLGQKDEDGCIILSYDNGAKASLSYSGKCQILNGAVVYGTKGCIHLPDYFWCPTEVLLPSGKMTCPLEPEDPSAYVYPNSMGLRYEADEVRKCIMEGESMFTDSFYSL
;
A
#
# COMPACT_ATOMS: atom_id res chain seq x y z
N MET A 1 -18.73 -8.08 -13.53
CA MET A 1 -18.87 -8.70 -12.19
C MET A 1 -19.92 -8.01 -11.34
N LEU A 2 -19.78 -6.72 -11.03
CA LEU A 2 -20.72 -5.97 -10.18
C LEU A 2 -22.17 -5.96 -10.70
N VAL A 3 -22.37 -5.64 -12.00
CA VAL A 3 -23.70 -5.70 -12.67
C VAL A 3 -24.32 -7.10 -12.64
N ALA A 4 -23.49 -8.15 -12.52
CA ALA A 4 -23.95 -9.52 -12.38
C ALA A 4 -24.24 -9.91 -10.91
N GLY A 5 -24.32 -8.93 -10.01
CA GLY A 5 -24.64 -9.14 -8.59
C GLY A 5 -23.51 -9.75 -7.76
N LYS A 6 -22.25 -9.66 -8.20
CA LYS A 6 -21.09 -10.20 -7.46
C LYS A 6 -20.38 -9.11 -6.66
N HIS A 7 -19.96 -9.44 -5.45
CA HIS A 7 -18.94 -8.69 -4.71
C HIS A 7 -17.58 -8.85 -5.41
N VAL A 8 -16.71 -7.84 -5.31
CA VAL A 8 -15.43 -7.83 -6.05
C VAL A 8 -14.27 -7.36 -5.16
N LEU A 9 -13.24 -8.19 -5.06
CA LEU A 9 -11.88 -7.79 -4.71
C LEU A 9 -11.11 -7.65 -6.02
N CYS A 10 -10.63 -6.45 -6.34
CA CYS A 10 -9.94 -6.15 -7.58
C CYS A 10 -8.47 -5.88 -7.32
N GLU A 11 -7.59 -6.55 -8.06
CA GLU A 11 -6.15 -6.32 -7.97
C GLU A 11 -5.77 -4.85 -8.12
N LYS A 12 -4.67 -4.47 -7.46
CA LYS A 12 -4.09 -3.15 -7.63
C LYS A 12 -3.37 -3.06 -8.99
N PRO A 13 -3.07 -1.84 -9.49
CA PRO A 13 -3.87 -0.65 -9.23
C PRO A 13 -5.29 -0.90 -9.75
N LEU A 14 -6.28 -0.39 -9.04
CA LEU A 14 -7.68 -0.65 -9.36
C LEU A 14 -8.06 -0.33 -10.80
N CYS A 15 -7.61 0.83 -11.26
CA CYS A 15 -7.86 1.41 -12.57
C CYS A 15 -6.69 2.31 -12.94
N VAL A 16 -6.60 2.72 -14.21
CA VAL A 16 -5.47 3.54 -14.68
C VAL A 16 -5.66 5.03 -14.45
N ASN A 17 -6.88 5.46 -14.13
CA ASN A 17 -7.20 6.85 -13.86
C ASN A 17 -8.41 7.00 -12.92
N THR A 18 -8.55 8.19 -12.35
CA THR A 18 -9.58 8.53 -11.37
C THR A 18 -11.01 8.44 -11.92
N GLU A 19 -11.24 8.69 -13.20
CA GLU A 19 -12.60 8.63 -13.76
C GLU A 19 -13.10 7.18 -13.87
N GLN A 20 -12.23 6.25 -14.23
CA GLN A 20 -12.55 4.82 -14.18
C GLN A 20 -12.80 4.34 -12.75
N VAL A 21 -12.00 4.82 -11.78
CA VAL A 21 -12.22 4.54 -10.36
C VAL A 21 -13.64 4.97 -9.98
N LYS A 22 -13.98 6.26 -10.19
CA LYS A 22 -15.31 6.81 -9.87
C LYS A 22 -16.44 5.99 -10.50
N GLU A 23 -16.28 5.55 -11.74
CA GLU A 23 -17.26 4.74 -12.44
C GLU A 23 -17.47 3.37 -11.78
N VAL A 24 -16.39 2.69 -11.41
CA VAL A 24 -16.48 1.39 -10.71
C VAL A 24 -17.19 1.54 -9.36
N PHE A 25 -16.86 2.58 -8.61
CA PHE A 25 -17.52 2.91 -7.35
C PHE A 25 -19.02 3.23 -7.54
N ARG A 26 -19.38 3.96 -8.59
CA ARG A 26 -20.77 4.24 -8.95
C ARG A 26 -21.54 2.94 -9.22
N VAL A 27 -20.98 2.05 -10.05
CA VAL A 27 -21.60 0.76 -10.39
C VAL A 27 -21.72 -0.15 -9.17
N ALA A 28 -20.72 -0.18 -8.29
CA ALA A 28 -20.78 -0.96 -7.04
C ALA A 28 -21.94 -0.48 -6.14
N LYS A 29 -22.11 0.85 -6.03
CA LYS A 29 -23.19 1.46 -5.25
C LYS A 29 -24.56 1.16 -5.83
N GLU A 30 -24.73 1.31 -7.14
CA GLU A 30 -26.01 1.06 -7.83
C GLU A 30 -26.46 -0.40 -7.73
N ASN A 31 -25.52 -1.34 -7.67
CA ASN A 31 -25.81 -2.77 -7.56
C ASN A 31 -25.81 -3.29 -6.12
N ASN A 32 -25.59 -2.41 -5.13
CA ASN A 32 -25.42 -2.75 -3.72
C ASN A 32 -24.44 -3.92 -3.50
N ARG A 33 -23.24 -3.80 -4.07
CA ARG A 33 -22.18 -4.80 -3.95
C ARG A 33 -20.93 -4.20 -3.34
N PHE A 34 -20.42 -4.89 -2.32
CA PHE A 34 -19.05 -4.71 -1.82
C PHE A 34 -18.02 -4.72 -2.96
N PHE A 35 -17.11 -3.76 -2.87
CA PHE A 35 -16.00 -3.59 -3.79
C PHE A 35 -14.78 -3.11 -3.00
N MET A 36 -13.60 -3.69 -3.26
CA MET A 36 -12.32 -3.30 -2.63
C MET A 36 -11.16 -3.42 -3.63
N GLU A 37 -10.23 -2.46 -3.58
CA GLU A 37 -8.92 -2.58 -4.23
C GLU A 37 -7.99 -3.43 -3.34
N ALA A 38 -7.31 -4.42 -3.92
CA ALA A 38 -6.44 -5.38 -3.25
C ALA A 38 -5.07 -4.78 -2.93
N VAL A 39 -5.05 -3.73 -2.11
CA VAL A 39 -3.81 -3.23 -1.49
C VAL A 39 -3.54 -4.05 -0.23
N TRP A 40 -3.21 -5.33 -0.45
CA TRP A 40 -3.02 -6.35 0.56
C TRP A 40 -2.13 -5.96 1.75
N SER A 41 -1.15 -5.07 1.55
CA SER A 41 -0.25 -4.55 2.60
C SER A 41 -1.01 -4.08 3.84
N ARG A 42 -2.16 -3.43 3.64
CA ARG A 42 -2.96 -2.85 4.73
C ARG A 42 -3.61 -3.88 5.62
N ALA A 43 -3.79 -5.11 5.13
CA ALA A 43 -4.38 -6.19 5.91
C ALA A 43 -3.34 -6.87 6.83
N PHE A 44 -2.03 -6.62 6.64
CA PHE A 44 -1.01 -7.21 7.51
C PHE A 44 -1.14 -6.70 8.94
N PRO A 45 -1.05 -7.57 9.97
CA PRO A 45 -1.12 -7.16 11.37
C PRO A 45 -0.11 -6.08 11.78
N ILE A 46 1.02 -6.00 11.08
CA ILE A 46 2.04 -4.96 11.28
C ILE A 46 1.49 -3.55 11.07
N TYR A 47 0.58 -3.33 10.12
CA TYR A 47 -0.02 -2.00 9.89
C TYR A 47 -0.80 -1.53 11.11
N LYS A 48 -1.59 -2.43 11.73
CA LYS A 48 -2.28 -2.13 12.98
C LYS A 48 -1.32 -1.70 14.09
N ASN A 49 -0.20 -2.41 14.26
CA ASN A 49 0.81 -2.09 15.28
C ASN A 49 1.43 -0.70 15.06
N ILE A 50 1.75 -0.36 13.79
CA ILE A 50 2.27 0.97 13.43
C ILE A 50 1.27 2.05 13.80
N ARG A 51 -0.01 1.84 13.51
CA ARG A 51 -1.06 2.78 13.83
C ARG A 51 -1.25 2.98 15.33
N ASP A 52 -1.27 1.88 16.08
CA ASP A 52 -1.40 1.92 17.54
C ASP A 52 -0.22 2.69 18.16
N GLU A 53 1.00 2.49 17.64
CA GLU A 53 2.20 3.25 18.04
C GLU A 53 2.07 4.75 17.74
N ILE A 54 1.59 5.12 16.54
CA ILE A 54 1.36 6.53 16.17
C ILE A 54 0.31 7.17 17.08
N ARG A 55 -0.84 6.49 17.27
CA ARG A 55 -1.97 6.99 18.07
C ARG A 55 -1.66 7.08 19.56
N SER A 56 -0.75 6.26 20.07
CA SER A 56 -0.26 6.36 21.44
C SER A 56 0.50 7.67 21.71
N GLY A 57 0.97 8.36 20.66
CA GLY A 57 1.77 9.57 20.77
C GLY A 57 3.26 9.32 21.07
N ASN A 58 3.71 8.06 21.03
CA ASN A 58 5.10 7.68 21.31
C ASN A 58 6.11 8.30 20.33
N ILE A 59 5.72 8.51 19.06
CA ILE A 59 6.56 9.23 18.09
C ILE A 59 6.24 10.73 17.99
N GLY A 60 5.23 11.23 18.71
CA GLY A 60 4.74 12.60 18.57
C GLY A 60 4.09 12.86 17.20
N ASP A 61 4.17 14.10 16.72
CA ASP A 61 3.59 14.49 15.43
C ASP A 61 4.45 13.95 14.28
N VAL A 62 3.82 13.33 13.28
CA VAL A 62 4.51 12.81 12.08
C VAL A 62 5.00 13.97 11.22
N LEU A 63 6.31 14.00 10.94
CA LEU A 63 6.97 15.05 10.15
C LEU A 63 7.38 14.57 8.75
N LEU A 64 7.87 13.33 8.64
CA LEU A 64 8.40 12.79 7.40
C LEU A 64 8.07 11.31 7.28
N VAL A 65 7.60 10.89 6.10
CA VAL A 65 7.54 9.49 5.70
C VAL A 65 8.54 9.26 4.58
N THR A 66 9.36 8.22 4.68
CA THR A 66 10.17 7.72 3.56
C THR A 66 9.72 6.32 3.20
N ALA A 67 9.63 6.00 1.91
CA ALA A 67 9.34 4.65 1.45
C ALA A 67 9.95 4.44 0.07
N ALA A 68 10.54 3.27 -0.14
CA ALA A 68 11.11 2.94 -1.43
C ALA A 68 10.80 1.51 -1.86
N PHE A 69 10.41 1.34 -3.12
CA PHE A 69 10.22 0.02 -3.73
C PHE A 69 10.89 -0.02 -5.09
N CYS A 70 12.05 -0.68 -5.17
CA CYS A 70 12.73 -0.97 -6.41
C CYS A 70 12.81 -2.47 -6.65
N PHE A 71 12.50 -2.88 -7.87
CA PHE A 71 12.46 -4.27 -8.29
C PHE A 71 12.93 -4.36 -9.75
N PRO A 72 14.12 -4.91 -10.04
CA PRO A 72 14.66 -4.92 -11.40
C PRO A 72 13.78 -5.66 -12.42
N SER A 73 13.55 -5.03 -13.57
CA SER A 73 12.68 -5.55 -14.64
C SER A 73 13.20 -6.79 -15.35
N CYS A 74 14.52 -6.98 -15.38
CA CYS A 74 15.16 -8.16 -15.96
C CYS A 74 14.95 -9.45 -15.15
N GLU A 75 14.45 -9.34 -13.93
CA GLU A 75 14.42 -10.47 -12.98
C GLU A 75 13.08 -11.21 -12.95
N HIS A 76 11.99 -10.69 -13.56
CA HIS A 76 10.67 -11.28 -13.33
C HIS A 76 9.65 -11.18 -14.49
N PRO A 77 8.91 -12.27 -14.82
CA PRO A 77 7.88 -12.27 -15.85
C PRO A 77 6.75 -11.25 -15.67
N ILE A 78 6.47 -10.84 -14.42
CA ILE A 78 5.43 -9.84 -14.10
C ILE A 78 5.56 -8.56 -14.94
N TRP A 79 6.77 -8.17 -15.32
CA TRP A 79 7.01 -6.99 -16.16
C TRP A 79 6.45 -7.12 -17.58
N LYS A 80 6.26 -8.36 -18.06
CA LYS A 80 5.58 -8.68 -19.34
C LYS A 80 4.06 -8.67 -19.19
N ASP A 81 3.53 -9.05 -18.03
CA ASP A 81 2.08 -9.06 -17.76
C ASP A 81 1.54 -7.67 -17.43
N TYR A 82 2.34 -6.88 -16.69
CA TYR A 82 2.08 -5.48 -16.36
C TYR A 82 2.58 -4.50 -17.44
N ASN A 83 2.91 -5.01 -18.62
CA ASN A 83 3.72 -4.30 -19.62
C ASN A 83 3.07 -3.01 -20.13
N GLY A 84 1.78 -2.78 -19.86
CA GLY A 84 1.04 -1.59 -20.28
C GLY A 84 1.07 -0.37 -19.35
N PHE A 85 1.46 -0.50 -18.06
CA PHE A 85 1.21 0.58 -17.08
C PHE A 85 2.44 1.26 -16.47
N GLY A 86 3.62 0.63 -16.55
CA GLY A 86 4.87 1.21 -16.03
C GLY A 86 5.16 0.86 -14.57
N THR A 87 6.18 1.48 -14.00
CA THR A 87 6.75 1.09 -12.69
C THR A 87 5.93 1.63 -11.52
N LEU A 88 5.43 2.86 -11.63
CA LEU A 88 4.62 3.51 -10.62
C LEU A 88 3.36 2.70 -10.32
N PRO A 89 2.55 2.28 -11.31
CA PRO A 89 1.33 1.53 -11.00
C PRO A 89 1.64 0.09 -10.55
N LEU A 90 2.77 -0.48 -10.98
CA LEU A 90 3.17 -1.84 -10.59
C LEU A 90 3.68 -1.92 -9.14
N ILE A 91 4.70 -1.15 -8.78
CA ILE A 91 5.35 -1.19 -7.46
C ILE A 91 5.31 0.15 -6.72
N GLY A 92 5.36 1.28 -7.43
CA GLY A 92 5.36 2.60 -6.81
C GLY A 92 4.09 2.90 -6.02
N ILE A 93 2.97 2.27 -6.38
CA ILE A 93 1.68 2.36 -5.65
C ILE A 93 1.84 2.02 -4.17
N TYR A 94 2.71 1.08 -3.80
CA TYR A 94 2.92 0.71 -2.40
C TYR A 94 3.53 1.86 -1.58
N THR A 95 4.39 2.69 -2.19
CA THR A 95 4.96 3.86 -1.52
C THR A 95 3.92 4.96 -1.33
N VAL A 96 3.09 5.20 -2.35
CA VAL A 96 2.02 6.21 -2.33
C VAL A 96 0.92 5.82 -1.35
N GLN A 97 0.46 4.57 -1.38
CA GLN A 97 -0.59 4.09 -0.48
C GLN A 97 -0.13 4.10 0.99
N PHE A 98 1.16 3.84 1.26
CA PHE A 98 1.72 3.84 2.61
C PHE A 98 1.75 5.26 3.18
N ALA A 99 2.24 6.23 2.41
CA ALA A 99 2.21 7.64 2.81
C ALA A 99 0.78 8.12 3.02
N ASN A 100 -0.13 7.84 2.09
CA ASN A 100 -1.55 8.19 2.26
C ASN A 100 -2.15 7.55 3.51
N TRP A 101 -1.81 6.30 3.84
CA TRP A 101 -2.30 5.62 5.04
C TRP A 101 -1.74 6.23 6.34
N ILE A 102 -0.45 6.59 6.37
CA ILE A 102 0.17 7.26 7.53
C ILE A 102 -0.44 8.63 7.78
N PHE A 103 -0.70 9.40 6.73
CA PHE A 103 -1.33 10.72 6.83
C PHE A 103 -2.86 10.66 6.83
N GLU A 104 -3.46 9.51 7.17
CA GLU A 104 -4.91 9.32 7.33
C GLU A 104 -5.75 9.79 6.11
N ASN A 105 -5.20 9.60 4.91
CA ASN A 105 -5.74 10.04 3.61
C ASN A 105 -5.94 11.55 3.49
N THR A 106 -5.23 12.33 4.30
CA THR A 106 -5.14 13.77 4.10
C THR A 106 -4.62 14.04 2.70
N LYS A 107 -5.31 14.91 1.96
CA LYS A 107 -4.87 15.31 0.63
C LYS A 107 -3.59 16.14 0.75
N PRO A 108 -2.50 15.81 0.03
CA PRO A 108 -1.32 16.67 0.01
C PRO A 108 -1.65 18.01 -0.65
N SER A 109 -1.07 19.09 -0.14
CA SER A 109 -1.21 20.44 -0.67
C SER A 109 -0.38 20.67 -1.93
N SER A 110 0.69 19.90 -2.12
CA SER A 110 1.43 19.84 -3.38
C SER A 110 2.12 18.49 -3.61
N VAL A 111 2.38 18.21 -4.89
CA VAL A 111 3.12 17.03 -5.35
C VAL A 111 4.24 17.49 -6.27
N THR A 112 5.48 17.10 -5.95
CA THR A 112 6.63 17.27 -6.85
C THR A 112 7.13 15.90 -7.25
N ALA A 113 7.36 15.66 -8.54
CA ALA A 113 7.87 14.39 -9.02
C ALA A 113 8.94 14.59 -10.09
N VAL A 114 9.94 13.71 -10.08
CA VAL A 114 10.98 13.60 -11.11
C VAL A 114 11.20 12.12 -11.39
N GLY A 115 11.48 11.75 -12.63
CA GLY A 115 11.70 10.36 -12.99
C GLY A 115 12.14 10.20 -14.43
N THR A 116 12.41 8.95 -14.80
CA THR A 116 12.81 8.59 -16.16
C THR A 116 11.66 7.94 -16.91
N LEU A 117 11.43 8.42 -18.14
CA LEU A 117 10.46 7.83 -19.07
C LEU A 117 11.21 7.08 -20.18
N GLY A 118 10.88 5.80 -20.34
CA GLY A 118 11.12 5.04 -21.56
C GLY A 118 9.87 5.04 -22.43
N GLN A 119 9.43 3.86 -22.90
CA GLN A 119 8.07 3.72 -23.46
C GLN A 119 6.97 3.96 -22.39
N LYS A 120 7.33 3.83 -21.12
CA LYS A 120 6.54 4.00 -19.91
C LYS A 120 7.46 4.49 -18.78
N ASP A 121 6.92 4.81 -17.61
CA ASP A 121 7.77 5.19 -16.49
C ASP A 121 8.62 4.00 -15.99
N GLU A 122 9.92 4.27 -15.81
CA GLU A 122 10.90 3.26 -15.42
C GLU A 122 11.37 3.46 -13.98
N ASP A 123 11.37 4.70 -13.50
CA ASP A 123 11.73 5.09 -12.15
C ASP A 123 11.18 6.48 -11.83
N GLY A 124 11.09 6.79 -10.54
CA GLY A 124 10.72 8.12 -10.10
C GLY A 124 10.90 8.34 -8.60
N CYS A 125 11.04 9.61 -8.25
CA CYS A 125 11.00 10.15 -6.90
C CYS A 125 9.82 11.11 -6.80
N ILE A 126 9.04 10.99 -5.71
CA ILE A 126 7.85 11.80 -5.45
C ILE A 126 7.99 12.43 -4.07
N ILE A 127 7.78 13.74 -3.98
CA ILE A 127 7.60 14.46 -2.73
C ILE A 127 6.13 14.87 -2.61
N LEU A 128 5.47 14.41 -1.55
CA LEU A 128 4.15 14.90 -1.13
C LEU A 128 4.37 15.92 0.00
N SER A 129 3.73 17.09 -0.10
CA SER A 129 3.76 18.10 0.98
C SER A 129 2.37 18.31 1.55
N TYR A 130 2.28 18.54 2.86
CA TYR A 130 1.03 18.74 3.58
C TYR A 130 0.99 20.14 4.23
N ASP A 131 -0.22 20.66 4.47
CA ASP A 131 -0.42 22.02 5.01
C ASP A 131 0.15 22.22 6.42
N ASN A 132 0.24 21.14 7.21
CA ASN A 132 0.89 21.15 8.52
C ASN A 132 2.44 21.14 8.45
N GLY A 133 3.02 21.18 7.25
CA GLY A 133 4.47 21.16 7.01
C GLY A 133 5.08 19.76 6.88
N ALA A 134 4.33 18.70 7.17
CA ALA A 134 4.79 17.32 7.01
C ALA A 134 5.04 16.98 5.53
N LYS A 135 5.87 15.95 5.28
CA LYS A 135 6.26 15.52 3.93
C LYS A 135 6.29 14.00 3.79
N ALA A 136 6.15 13.51 2.57
CA ALA A 136 6.51 12.15 2.19
C ALA A 136 7.56 12.20 1.09
N SER A 137 8.62 11.39 1.20
CA SER A 137 9.66 11.20 0.18
C SER A 137 9.63 9.75 -0.30
N LEU A 138 9.15 9.56 -1.52
CA LEU A 138 8.82 8.25 -2.08
C LEU A 138 9.70 7.97 -3.28
N SER A 139 10.14 6.73 -3.46
CA SER A 139 10.96 6.34 -4.60
C SER A 139 10.59 4.97 -5.13
N TYR A 140 10.66 4.80 -6.43
CA TYR A 140 10.46 3.52 -7.08
C TYR A 140 11.36 3.36 -8.29
N SER A 141 11.74 2.13 -8.62
CA SER A 141 12.55 1.86 -9.82
C SER A 141 12.41 0.43 -10.31
N GLY A 142 12.27 0.28 -11.62
CA GLY A 142 12.39 -0.99 -12.34
C GLY A 142 13.83 -1.33 -12.77
N LYS A 143 14.83 -0.54 -12.35
CA LYS A 143 16.21 -0.62 -12.86
C LYS A 143 17.23 -1.08 -11.81
N CYS A 144 16.92 -0.95 -10.53
CA CYS A 144 17.83 -1.30 -9.45
C CYS A 144 17.11 -2.07 -8.35
N GLN A 145 17.90 -2.80 -7.57
CA GLN A 145 17.47 -3.38 -6.31
C GLN A 145 18.03 -2.51 -5.19
N ILE A 146 17.20 -2.24 -4.19
CA ILE A 146 17.60 -1.59 -2.93
C ILE A 146 17.04 -2.39 -1.76
N LEU A 147 17.31 -1.94 -0.54
CA LEU A 147 16.52 -2.35 0.62
C LEU A 147 15.14 -1.67 0.51
N ASN A 148 14.10 -2.47 0.25
CA ASN A 148 12.76 -1.96 0.01
C ASN A 148 12.04 -1.77 1.36
N GLY A 149 12.44 -0.70 2.06
CA GLY A 149 11.92 -0.35 3.38
C GLY A 149 11.13 0.97 3.41
N ALA A 150 10.58 1.26 4.59
CA ALA A 150 9.89 2.51 4.88
C ALA A 150 10.18 2.99 6.31
N VAL A 151 10.18 4.31 6.52
CA VAL A 151 10.39 4.91 7.85
C VAL A 151 9.40 6.04 8.06
N VAL A 152 8.81 6.09 9.26
CA VAL A 152 7.95 7.18 9.72
C VAL A 152 8.70 7.94 10.81
N TYR A 153 8.99 9.21 10.58
CA TYR A 153 9.68 10.09 11.52
C TYR A 153 8.67 11.03 12.17
N GLY A 154 8.61 11.01 13.49
CA GLY A 154 7.86 11.98 14.29
C GLY A 154 8.77 12.83 15.17
N THR A 155 8.17 13.79 15.88
CA THR A 155 8.90 14.72 16.76
C THR A 155 9.60 14.05 17.96
N LYS A 156 9.22 12.83 18.33
CA LYS A 156 9.74 12.11 19.51
C LYS A 156 10.38 10.75 19.20
N GLY A 157 10.30 10.27 17.97
CA GLY A 157 10.83 8.97 17.60
C GLY A 157 10.53 8.59 16.15
N CYS A 158 10.87 7.36 15.79
CA CYS A 158 10.64 6.84 14.45
C CYS A 158 10.23 5.38 14.47
N ILE A 159 9.49 4.99 13.44
CA ILE A 159 9.06 3.61 13.17
C ILE A 159 9.78 3.15 11.91
N HIS A 160 10.46 2.01 11.98
CA HIS A 160 11.17 1.42 10.83
C HIS A 160 10.49 0.14 10.37
N LEU A 161 10.04 0.15 9.12
CA LEU A 161 9.77 -1.05 8.34
C LEU A 161 11.06 -1.37 7.56
N PRO A 162 11.72 -2.51 7.85
CA PRO A 162 12.90 -2.94 7.10
C PRO A 162 12.46 -3.43 5.70
N ASP A 163 13.27 -4.27 5.06
CA ASP A 163 12.93 -4.83 3.74
C ASP A 163 11.53 -5.47 3.73
N TYR A 164 10.92 -5.55 2.55
CA TYR A 164 9.56 -6.07 2.36
C TYR A 164 8.44 -5.22 3.00
N PHE A 165 8.55 -3.88 3.01
CA PHE A 165 7.53 -3.01 3.62
C PHE A 165 6.10 -3.15 3.03
N TRP A 166 5.97 -3.70 1.81
CA TRP A 166 4.67 -3.95 1.16
C TRP A 166 4.02 -5.27 1.60
N CYS A 167 4.76 -6.17 2.24
CA CYS A 167 4.24 -7.40 2.83
C CYS A 167 4.96 -7.69 4.18
N PRO A 168 4.86 -6.76 5.15
CA PRO A 168 5.77 -6.75 6.29
C PRO A 168 5.40 -7.80 7.34
N THR A 169 6.41 -8.51 7.84
CA THR A 169 6.30 -9.44 8.97
C THR A 169 7.01 -8.94 10.22
N GLU A 170 7.71 -7.81 10.15
CA GLU A 170 8.37 -7.18 11.29
C GLU A 170 8.38 -5.66 11.18
N VAL A 171 8.48 -5.00 12.35
CA VAL A 171 8.60 -3.55 12.47
C VAL A 171 9.42 -3.22 13.72
N LEU A 172 10.25 -2.17 13.63
CA LEU A 172 10.95 -1.60 14.78
C LEU A 172 10.20 -0.34 15.22
N LEU A 173 9.58 -0.41 16.39
CA LEU A 173 8.88 0.70 17.03
C LEU A 173 9.76 1.30 18.14
N PRO A 174 9.52 2.54 18.59
CA PRO A 174 10.12 3.05 19.81
C PRO A 174 9.84 2.17 21.04
N SER A 175 8.66 1.52 21.08
CA SER A 175 8.25 0.58 22.12
C SER A 175 8.93 -0.79 22.04
N GLY A 176 9.62 -1.11 20.93
CA GLY A 176 10.35 -2.35 20.73
C GLY A 176 10.13 -2.97 19.34
N LYS A 177 10.88 -4.03 19.05
CA LYS A 177 10.68 -4.82 17.82
C LYS A 177 9.41 -5.66 17.95
N MET A 178 8.55 -5.59 16.94
CA MET A 178 7.41 -6.51 16.80
C MET A 178 7.61 -7.40 15.58
N THR A 179 7.11 -8.63 15.67
CA THR A 179 7.20 -9.63 14.60
C THR A 179 5.89 -10.41 14.53
N CYS A 180 5.35 -10.54 13.33
CA CYS A 180 4.16 -11.30 13.00
C CYS A 180 4.56 -12.32 11.92
N PRO A 181 5.12 -13.48 12.31
CA PRO A 181 5.62 -14.46 11.36
C PRO A 181 4.46 -15.08 10.57
N LEU A 182 4.71 -15.37 9.30
CA LEU A 182 3.85 -16.24 8.51
C LEU A 182 4.20 -17.70 8.81
N GLU A 183 3.23 -18.59 8.62
CA GLU A 183 3.49 -20.02 8.73
C GLU A 183 4.55 -20.44 7.68
N PRO A 184 5.41 -21.45 7.97
CA PRO A 184 6.43 -21.88 7.03
C PRO A 184 5.82 -22.26 5.68
N GLU A 185 6.25 -21.57 4.63
CA GLU A 185 5.75 -21.75 3.27
C GLU A 185 6.49 -22.89 2.55
N ASP A 186 5.78 -23.66 1.73
CA ASP A 186 6.40 -24.36 0.61
C ASP A 186 6.77 -23.29 -0.45
N PRO A 187 8.06 -23.05 -0.73
CA PRO A 187 8.48 -22.02 -1.68
C PRO A 187 7.97 -22.25 -3.11
N SER A 188 7.47 -23.45 -3.42
CA SER A 188 6.86 -23.76 -4.72
C SER A 188 5.38 -23.39 -4.81
N ALA A 189 4.71 -23.11 -3.69
CA ALA A 189 3.29 -22.77 -3.66
C ALA A 189 3.00 -21.33 -4.08
N TYR A 190 4.00 -20.44 -4.02
CA TYR A 190 3.83 -19.01 -4.24
C TYR A 190 4.88 -18.42 -5.18
N VAL A 191 4.45 -17.46 -5.99
CA VAL A 191 5.33 -16.74 -6.93
C VAL A 191 6.04 -15.57 -6.25
N TYR A 192 5.39 -14.92 -5.27
CA TYR A 192 5.88 -13.70 -4.64
C TYR A 192 6.18 -13.90 -3.14
N PRO A 193 7.15 -13.15 -2.58
CA PRO A 193 7.47 -13.20 -1.16
C PRO A 193 6.27 -12.91 -0.25
N ASN A 194 6.16 -13.66 0.85
CA ASN A 194 5.13 -13.49 1.88
C ASN A 194 3.68 -13.59 1.35
N SER A 195 3.46 -14.33 0.26
CA SER A 195 2.15 -14.46 -0.39
C SER A 195 1.10 -15.13 0.50
N MET A 196 1.48 -15.90 1.54
CA MET A 196 0.52 -16.36 2.55
C MET A 196 -0.23 -15.19 3.21
N GLY A 197 0.37 -14.00 3.25
CA GLY A 197 -0.25 -12.79 3.77
C GLY A 197 -1.51 -12.35 3.00
N LEU A 198 -1.73 -12.82 1.77
CA LEU A 198 -2.98 -12.59 1.03
C LEU A 198 -4.21 -13.12 1.79
N ARG A 199 -4.03 -14.08 2.71
CA ARG A 199 -5.12 -14.56 3.59
C ARG A 199 -5.74 -13.41 4.39
N TYR A 200 -4.94 -12.41 4.78
CA TYR A 200 -5.43 -11.31 5.61
C TYR A 200 -6.43 -10.43 4.88
N GLU A 201 -6.18 -10.10 3.60
CA GLU A 201 -7.16 -9.32 2.83
C GLU A 201 -8.38 -10.15 2.45
N ALA A 202 -8.23 -11.46 2.24
CA ALA A 202 -9.35 -12.36 1.99
C ALA A 202 -10.28 -12.45 3.21
N ASP A 203 -9.70 -12.54 4.41
CA ASP A 203 -10.43 -12.54 5.68
C ASP A 203 -11.15 -11.20 5.92
N GLU A 204 -10.49 -10.07 5.61
CA GLU A 204 -11.12 -8.75 5.73
C GLU A 204 -12.30 -8.59 4.76
N VAL A 205 -12.14 -8.98 3.49
CA VAL A 205 -13.24 -8.95 2.51
C VAL A 205 -14.42 -9.78 3.01
N ARG A 206 -14.14 -10.99 3.52
CA ARG A 206 -15.18 -11.85 4.09
C ARG A 206 -15.90 -11.14 5.25
N LYS A 207 -15.16 -10.52 6.16
CA LYS A 207 -15.71 -9.80 7.31
C LYS A 207 -16.61 -8.63 6.86
N CYS A 208 -16.13 -7.74 6.00
CA CYS A 208 -16.91 -6.60 5.50
C CYS A 208 -18.22 -7.04 4.83
N ILE A 209 -18.18 -8.08 4.00
CA ILE A 209 -19.38 -8.61 3.34
C ILE A 209 -20.38 -9.15 4.37
N MET A 210 -19.92 -9.86 5.40
CA MET A 210 -20.78 -10.43 6.45
C MET A 210 -21.40 -9.36 7.35
N GLU A 211 -20.69 -8.25 7.58
CA GLU A 211 -21.17 -7.10 8.35
C GLU A 211 -22.09 -6.18 7.54
N GLY A 212 -22.33 -6.49 6.25
CA GLY A 212 -23.15 -5.69 5.36
C GLY A 212 -22.50 -4.35 4.99
N GLU A 213 -21.18 -4.23 5.16
CA GLU A 213 -20.45 -3.05 4.75
C GLU A 213 -20.52 -2.93 3.24
N SER A 214 -21.18 -1.87 2.78
CA SER A 214 -21.44 -1.71 1.35
C SER A 214 -20.16 -1.44 0.56
N MET A 215 -19.17 -0.81 1.19
CA MET A 215 -18.00 -0.22 0.57
C MET A 215 -17.36 0.69 1.64
N PHE A 216 -16.24 0.29 2.23
CA PHE A 216 -15.39 1.21 2.99
C PHE A 216 -16.07 1.86 4.21
N THR A 217 -16.06 1.18 5.36
CA THR A 217 -16.11 1.97 6.59
C THR A 217 -14.78 2.70 6.74
N ASP A 218 -14.81 3.91 7.29
CA ASP A 218 -13.63 4.64 7.74
C ASP A 218 -12.66 3.73 8.51
N SER A 219 -13.14 2.60 9.05
CA SER A 219 -12.36 1.52 9.67
C SER A 219 -11.19 1.01 8.82
N PHE A 220 -11.24 0.78 7.50
CA PHE A 220 -10.04 0.23 6.80
C PHE A 220 -8.97 1.27 6.46
N TYR A 221 -9.35 2.55 6.50
CA TYR A 221 -8.44 3.68 6.45
C TYR A 221 -8.03 4.17 7.84
N SER A 222 -8.75 3.72 8.89
CA SER A 222 -8.52 3.94 10.33
C SER A 222 -8.10 2.68 11.15
N LEU A 223 -7.88 1.53 10.47
CA LEU A 223 -7.03 0.33 10.75
C LEU A 223 -5.61 0.39 10.17
#